data_AF-A0A7U4DGU9-F1
#
_entry.id   AF-A0A7U4DGU9-F1
#
_cell.length_a   1.000
_cell.length_b   1.000
_cell.length_c   1.000
_cell.angle_alpha   90.00
_cell.angle_beta   90.00
_cell.angle_gamma   90.00
#
_symmetry.space_group_name_H-M   'P 1'
#
loop_
_entity.id
_entity.type
_entity.pdbx_description
1 polymer ?
#
loop_
_entity_poly.entity_id
_entity_poly.type
_entity_poly.pdbx_seq_one_letter_code
_entity_poly.pdbx_strand_id
1 'polypeptide(L)'
;MYKFLALSFISIGLVACNKTSEDSALTINNQEYMPKHQLTANKYIYEYNNIIYNLPNNSDQKSINLKLKKLLNTMPSNEDNLAILKTKRKILIRLGCLEQAYAITEKMLTKANNSKLQETQCIFLKRMKKDISLIKQCYEKTASSYLNEINLIPKAQLWYQYALWGNYAAMYHAGHKEYKFKLLELINYHNNEDHRLTYRQMYESVVNPSILQKRIDRIPYSPECR
;
A
#
# COMPACT_ATOMS: atom_id res chain seq x y z
N MET A 1 19.13 12.17 -25.90
CA MET A 1 17.97 11.24 -25.79
C MET A 1 18.12 10.42 -24.52
N TYR A 2 17.50 10.82 -23.42
CA TYR A 2 17.42 10.02 -22.20
C TYR A 2 15.94 9.77 -21.88
N LYS A 3 15.59 8.49 -21.76
CA LYS A 3 14.24 7.97 -21.55
C LYS A 3 13.75 8.31 -20.14
N PHE A 4 12.52 8.79 -20.06
CA PHE A 4 11.78 9.07 -18.83
C PHE A 4 11.76 7.85 -17.88
N LEU A 5 12.21 8.04 -16.65
CA LEU A 5 11.90 7.15 -15.53
C LEU A 5 10.72 7.77 -14.76
N ALA A 6 9.51 7.46 -15.23
CA ALA A 6 8.28 7.68 -14.49
C ALA A 6 8.23 6.72 -13.28
N LEU A 7 8.91 7.05 -12.19
CA LEU A 7 8.75 6.37 -10.90
C LEU A 7 7.60 7.00 -10.12
N SER A 8 6.40 6.70 -10.60
CA SER A 8 5.16 6.78 -9.83
C SER A 8 5.23 5.84 -8.63
N PHE A 9 5.29 6.37 -7.39
CA PHE A 9 4.69 5.75 -6.21
C PHE A 9 4.39 6.80 -5.14
N ILE A 10 3.44 7.69 -5.44
CA ILE A 10 2.69 8.36 -4.38
C ILE A 10 1.79 7.30 -3.74
N SER A 11 2.00 7.09 -2.46
CA SER A 11 1.16 6.29 -1.59
C SER A 11 -0.33 6.62 -1.77
N ILE A 12 -1.15 5.58 -1.91
CA ILE A 12 -2.58 5.56 -2.25
C ILE A 12 -2.83 5.70 -3.76
N GLY A 13 -2.86 4.55 -4.45
CA GLY A 13 -3.37 4.44 -5.81
C GLY A 13 -4.86 4.75 -5.88
N LEU A 14 -5.18 6.04 -6.02
CA LEU A 14 -6.36 6.53 -6.69
C LEU A 14 -5.89 7.12 -8.02
N VAL A 15 -6.04 6.29 -9.06
CA VAL A 15 -6.10 6.57 -10.50
C VAL A 15 -5.37 7.84 -11.00
N ALA A 16 -4.27 7.62 -11.72
CA ALA A 16 -3.90 8.45 -12.86
C ALA A 16 -3.92 7.56 -14.11
N CYS A 17 -4.90 7.77 -14.98
CA CYS A 17 -4.90 7.22 -16.33
C CYS A 17 -3.82 7.94 -17.15
N ASN A 18 -2.92 7.19 -17.78
CA ASN A 18 -2.34 7.57 -19.06
C ASN A 18 -2.13 6.29 -19.87
N LYS A 19 -2.71 6.27 -21.06
CA LYS A 19 -2.51 5.22 -22.07
C LYS A 19 -1.07 5.29 -22.58
N THR A 20 -0.39 4.16 -22.64
CA THR A 20 0.45 3.76 -23.78
C THR A 20 0.57 2.24 -23.79
N SER A 21 0.57 1.74 -25.03
CA SER A 21 0.36 0.38 -25.51
C SER A 21 1.64 -0.45 -25.57
N GLU A 22 1.42 -1.73 -25.91
CA GLU A 22 2.37 -2.75 -26.40
C GLU A 22 3.07 -3.63 -25.35
N ASP A 23 2.32 -4.61 -24.83
CA ASP A 23 2.91 -5.91 -24.46
C ASP A 23 2.75 -6.86 -25.65
N SER A 24 3.89 -7.25 -26.22
CA SER A 24 4.01 -8.31 -27.21
C SER A 24 3.63 -9.66 -26.61
N ALA A 25 2.86 -10.41 -27.39
CA ALA A 25 2.36 -11.73 -27.07
C ALA A 25 3.49 -12.70 -26.70
N LEU A 26 3.45 -13.23 -25.48
CA LEU A 26 4.18 -14.45 -25.12
C LEU A 26 3.26 -15.65 -25.29
N THR A 27 3.56 -16.39 -26.34
CA THR A 27 3.07 -17.71 -26.72
C THR A 27 3.11 -18.67 -25.53
N ILE A 28 1.94 -19.19 -25.16
CA ILE A 28 1.79 -20.28 -24.19
C ILE A 28 2.21 -21.58 -24.89
N ASN A 29 3.34 -22.15 -24.48
CA ASN A 29 3.59 -23.58 -24.62
C ASN A 29 4.59 -24.01 -23.53
N ASN A 30 4.05 -24.74 -22.55
CA ASN A 30 4.66 -25.72 -21.64
C ASN A 30 3.89 -25.68 -20.30
N GLN A 31 2.87 -26.53 -20.18
CA GLN A 31 2.20 -26.78 -18.91
C GLN A 31 3.11 -27.64 -18.03
N GLU A 32 3.99 -26.97 -17.31
CA GLU A 32 4.60 -27.52 -16.10
C GLU A 32 3.50 -27.64 -15.03
N TYR A 33 3.44 -28.76 -14.32
CA TYR A 33 2.39 -29.05 -13.33
C TYR A 33 2.38 -27.98 -12.22
N MET A 34 1.42 -27.06 -12.30
CA MET A 34 1.22 -26.07 -11.25
C MET A 34 0.42 -26.69 -10.09
N PRO A 35 0.90 -26.55 -8.83
CA PRO A 35 0.14 -26.97 -7.65
C PRO A 35 -1.27 -26.36 -7.63
N LYS A 36 -2.27 -27.15 -7.23
CA LYS A 36 -3.71 -26.76 -7.17
C LYS A 36 -3.95 -25.43 -6.40
N HIS A 37 -3.14 -25.14 -5.39
CA HIS A 37 -3.19 -23.88 -4.64
C HIS A 37 -2.78 -22.65 -5.46
N GLN A 38 -1.80 -22.77 -6.36
CA GLN A 38 -1.41 -21.68 -7.26
C GLN A 38 -2.48 -21.42 -8.33
N LEU A 39 -3.09 -22.47 -8.89
CA LEU A 39 -4.25 -22.36 -9.78
C LEU A 39 -5.42 -21.62 -9.12
N THR A 40 -5.71 -21.96 -7.86
CA THR A 40 -6.79 -21.33 -7.09
C THR A 40 -6.48 -19.86 -6.76
N ALA A 41 -5.24 -19.56 -6.36
CA ALA A 41 -4.80 -18.18 -6.14
C ALA A 41 -4.91 -17.34 -7.42
N ASN A 42 -4.50 -17.92 -8.56
CA ASN A 42 -4.61 -17.28 -9.87
C ASN A 42 -6.05 -16.95 -10.24
N LYS A 43 -7.01 -17.84 -9.92
CA LYS A 43 -8.45 -17.57 -10.13
C LYS A 43 -8.92 -16.29 -9.45
N TYR A 44 -8.68 -16.15 -8.14
CA TYR A 44 -9.16 -14.99 -7.40
C TYR A 44 -8.47 -13.68 -7.81
N ILE A 45 -7.17 -13.75 -8.11
CA ILE A 45 -6.40 -12.61 -8.62
C ILE A 45 -6.96 -12.18 -9.98
N TYR A 46 -7.21 -13.15 -10.87
CA TYR A 46 -7.78 -12.91 -12.19
C TYR A 46 -9.17 -12.29 -12.09
N GLU A 47 -10.07 -12.84 -11.28
CA GLU A 47 -11.43 -12.31 -11.10
C GLU A 47 -11.41 -10.89 -10.53
N TYR A 48 -10.56 -10.61 -9.54
CA TYR A 48 -10.37 -9.25 -9.03
C TYR A 48 -9.89 -8.30 -10.13
N ASN A 49 -8.85 -8.67 -10.89
CA ASN A 49 -8.33 -7.82 -11.96
C ASN A 49 -9.39 -7.59 -13.06
N ASN A 50 -10.17 -8.60 -13.41
CA ASN A 50 -11.28 -8.48 -14.37
C ASN A 50 -12.34 -7.49 -13.86
N ILE A 51 -12.69 -7.52 -12.57
CA ILE A 51 -13.61 -6.55 -11.96
C ILE A 51 -13.03 -5.14 -11.95
N ILE A 52 -11.72 -4.96 -11.79
CA ILE A 52 -11.12 -3.62 -11.67
C ILE A 52 -10.80 -2.99 -13.04
N TYR A 53 -10.33 -3.78 -14.00
CA TYR A 53 -9.77 -3.26 -15.25
C TYR A 53 -10.68 -3.43 -16.47
N ASN A 54 -11.61 -4.39 -16.46
CA ASN A 54 -12.44 -4.71 -17.63
C ASN A 54 -13.88 -4.21 -17.50
N LEU A 55 -14.10 -3.19 -16.67
CA LEU A 55 -15.42 -2.57 -16.55
C LEU A 55 -15.59 -1.46 -17.59
N PRO A 56 -16.78 -1.35 -18.23
CA PRO A 56 -17.11 -0.20 -19.06
C PRO A 56 -16.86 1.10 -18.30
N ASN A 57 -16.36 2.14 -18.99
CA ASN A 57 -16.04 3.46 -18.42
C ASN A 57 -17.19 4.10 -17.61
N ASN A 58 -18.43 3.63 -17.78
CA ASN A 58 -19.63 4.15 -17.12
C ASN A 58 -20.15 3.23 -16.01
N SER A 59 -19.36 2.25 -15.55
CA SER A 59 -19.79 1.34 -14.49
C SER A 59 -19.94 2.10 -13.18
N ASP A 60 -21.14 2.09 -12.61
CA ASP A 60 -21.36 2.72 -11.32
C ASP A 60 -20.59 2.00 -10.20
N GLN A 61 -20.14 2.76 -9.19
CA GLN A 61 -19.39 2.23 -8.05
C GLN A 61 -20.16 1.11 -7.31
N LYS A 62 -21.50 1.16 -7.36
CA LYS A 62 -22.39 0.20 -6.71
C LYS A 62 -22.27 -1.20 -7.32
N SER A 63 -22.24 -1.29 -8.65
CA SER A 63 -22.04 -2.53 -9.40
C SER A 63 -20.66 -3.12 -9.13
N ILE A 64 -19.62 -2.29 -9.07
CA ILE A 64 -18.26 -2.73 -8.70
C ILE A 64 -18.27 -3.33 -7.30
N ASN A 65 -18.83 -2.61 -6.33
CA ASN A 65 -18.89 -3.06 -4.95
C ASN A 65 -19.68 -4.36 -4.81
N LEU A 66 -20.76 -4.56 -5.57
CA LEU A 66 -21.54 -5.79 -5.56
C LEU A 66 -20.74 -6.99 -6.10
N LYS A 67 -20.02 -6.80 -7.22
CA LYS A 67 -19.12 -7.84 -7.77
C LYS A 67 -17.98 -8.18 -6.81
N LEU A 68 -17.37 -7.17 -6.18
CA LEU A 68 -16.32 -7.35 -5.18
C LEU A 68 -16.82 -8.09 -3.93
N LYS A 69 -18.02 -7.77 -3.42
CA LYS A 69 -18.66 -8.50 -2.32
C LYS A 69 -18.91 -9.96 -2.69
N LYS A 70 -19.43 -10.22 -3.90
CA LYS A 70 -19.64 -11.59 -4.39
C LYS A 70 -18.34 -12.38 -4.45
N LEU A 71 -17.26 -11.79 -4.98
CA LEU A 71 -15.93 -12.42 -5.02
C LEU A 71 -15.39 -12.68 -3.61
N LEU A 72 -15.54 -11.72 -2.68
CA LEU A 72 -15.09 -11.89 -1.30
C LEU A 72 -15.77 -13.09 -0.63
N ASN A 73 -17.06 -13.31 -0.89
CA ASN A 73 -17.83 -14.42 -0.33
C ASN A 73 -17.44 -15.80 -0.88
N THR A 74 -16.80 -15.87 -2.05
CA THR A 74 -16.29 -17.14 -2.60
C THR A 74 -14.86 -17.44 -2.18
N MET A 75 -14.16 -16.48 -1.56
CA MET A 75 -12.83 -16.70 -1.02
C MET A 75 -12.89 -17.47 0.30
N PRO A 76 -11.95 -18.41 0.53
CA PRO A 76 -11.90 -19.14 1.79
C PRO A 76 -11.74 -18.22 3.02
N SER A 77 -12.47 -18.55 4.08
CA SER A 77 -12.42 -17.82 5.35
C SER A 77 -11.10 -18.04 6.09
N ASN A 78 -10.60 -19.27 6.09
CA ASN A 78 -9.36 -19.70 6.77
C ASN A 78 -8.20 -19.81 5.78
N GLU A 79 -8.05 -18.80 4.93
CA GLU A 79 -6.96 -18.76 3.97
C GLU A 79 -5.61 -18.44 4.62
N ASP A 80 -4.57 -19.12 4.15
CA ASP A 80 -3.18 -18.94 4.60
C ASP A 80 -2.21 -18.63 3.45
N ASN A 81 -2.66 -18.78 2.20
CA ASN A 81 -1.91 -18.39 1.02
C ASN A 81 -1.77 -16.86 0.93
N LEU A 82 -0.51 -16.38 0.94
CA LEU A 82 -0.20 -14.95 0.93
C LEU A 82 -0.77 -14.19 -0.28
N ALA A 83 -0.85 -14.82 -1.45
CA ALA A 83 -1.38 -14.17 -2.64
C ALA A 83 -2.90 -13.96 -2.55
N ILE A 84 -3.63 -14.93 -1.99
CA ILE A 84 -5.06 -14.81 -1.75
C ILE A 84 -5.33 -13.80 -0.62
N LEU A 85 -4.55 -13.80 0.47
CA LEU A 85 -4.61 -12.78 1.52
C LEU A 85 -4.41 -11.36 0.96
N LYS A 86 -3.42 -11.16 0.08
CA LYS A 86 -3.18 -9.88 -0.61
C LYS A 86 -4.40 -9.45 -1.41
N THR A 87 -5.03 -10.35 -2.17
CA THR A 87 -6.22 -10.04 -2.99
C THR A 87 -7.43 -9.75 -2.10
N LYS A 88 -7.67 -10.57 -1.08
CA LYS A 88 -8.74 -10.38 -0.09
C LYS A 88 -8.64 -9.01 0.58
N ARG A 89 -7.43 -8.63 1.01
CA ARG A 89 -7.14 -7.31 1.57
C ARG A 89 -7.46 -6.17 0.59
N LYS A 90 -7.06 -6.28 -0.68
CA LYS A 90 -7.38 -5.26 -1.71
C LYS A 90 -8.88 -5.07 -1.86
N ILE A 91 -9.64 -6.17 -1.90
CA ILE A 91 -11.11 -6.15 -1.99
C ILE A 91 -11.70 -5.44 -0.76
N LEU A 92 -11.28 -5.84 0.44
CA LEU A 92 -11.77 -5.25 1.70
C LEU A 92 -11.52 -3.75 1.79
N ILE A 93 -10.33 -3.27 1.41
CA ILE A 93 -10.00 -1.83 1.39
C ILE A 93 -10.94 -1.07 0.45
N ARG A 94 -11.19 -1.60 -0.76
CA ARG A 94 -12.08 -0.95 -1.74
C ARG A 94 -13.52 -0.87 -1.26
N LEU A 95 -13.98 -1.89 -0.53
CA LEU A 95 -15.30 -1.92 0.08
C LEU A 95 -15.39 -1.06 1.36
N GLY A 96 -14.27 -0.50 1.84
CA GLY A 96 -14.20 0.25 3.09
C GLY A 96 -14.21 -0.61 4.35
N CYS A 97 -14.01 -1.91 4.23
CA CYS A 97 -13.99 -2.90 5.30
C CYS A 97 -12.64 -2.91 6.02
N LEU A 98 -12.31 -1.80 6.68
CA LEU A 98 -10.96 -1.55 7.21
C LEU A 98 -10.62 -2.42 8.42
N GLU A 99 -11.59 -2.81 9.24
CA GLU A 99 -11.36 -3.72 10.37
C GLU A 99 -10.94 -5.12 9.89
N GLN A 100 -11.65 -5.65 8.89
CA GLN A 100 -11.30 -6.93 8.27
C GLN A 100 -9.97 -6.81 7.50
N ALA A 101 -9.74 -5.70 6.80
CA ALA A 101 -8.48 -5.47 6.09
C ALA A 101 -7.29 -5.39 7.06
N TYR A 102 -7.48 -4.80 8.25
CA TYR A 102 -6.51 -4.76 9.33
C TYR A 102 -6.18 -6.18 9.81
N ALA A 103 -7.19 -7.00 10.13
CA ALA A 103 -6.99 -8.38 10.57
C ALA A 103 -6.28 -9.26 9.52
N ILE A 104 -6.62 -9.10 8.23
CA ILE A 104 -5.90 -9.78 7.14
C ILE A 104 -4.43 -9.31 7.09
N THR A 105 -4.20 -8.03 7.37
CA THR A 105 -2.83 -7.48 7.40
C THR A 105 -2.00 -8.05 8.54
N GLU A 106 -2.59 -8.28 9.72
CA GLU A 106 -1.91 -8.98 10.83
C GLU A 106 -1.48 -10.38 10.41
N LYS A 107 -2.38 -11.15 9.78
CA LYS A 107 -2.05 -12.48 9.24
C LYS A 107 -0.96 -12.45 8.18
N MET A 108 -0.88 -11.39 7.39
CA MET A 108 0.19 -11.25 6.40
C MET A 108 1.54 -10.90 7.06
N LEU A 109 1.54 -10.08 8.12
CA LEU A 109 2.74 -9.67 8.84
C LEU A 109 3.40 -10.81 9.62
N THR A 110 2.64 -11.82 10.07
CA THR A 110 3.22 -13.04 10.67
C THR A 110 4.02 -13.87 9.67
N LYS A 111 3.79 -13.69 8.37
CA LYS A 111 4.47 -14.44 7.28
C LYS A 111 5.63 -13.67 6.68
N ALA A 112 5.54 -12.34 6.65
CA ALA A 112 6.57 -11.49 6.09
C ALA A 112 6.60 -10.17 6.86
N ASN A 113 7.71 -9.91 7.55
CA ASN A 113 7.93 -8.60 8.13
C ASN A 113 8.12 -7.59 7.00
N ASN A 114 7.21 -6.62 6.90
CA ASN A 114 7.18 -5.65 5.81
C ASN A 114 6.73 -4.30 6.33
N SER A 115 7.62 -3.31 6.26
CA SER A 115 7.39 -2.01 6.90
C SER A 115 6.24 -1.25 6.27
N LYS A 116 6.06 -1.35 4.94
CA LYS A 116 4.94 -0.71 4.24
C LYS A 116 3.58 -1.31 4.62
N LEU A 117 3.57 -2.62 4.85
CA LEU A 117 2.39 -3.32 5.29
C LEU A 117 2.02 -2.94 6.73
N GLN A 118 3.01 -2.83 7.61
CA GLN A 118 2.87 -2.33 8.98
C GLN A 118 2.38 -0.88 9.00
N GLU A 119 2.96 0.00 8.16
CA GLU A 119 2.55 1.40 8.03
C GLU A 119 1.08 1.51 7.62
N THR A 120 0.62 0.66 6.70
CA THR A 120 -0.77 0.71 6.24
C THR A 120 -1.75 0.35 7.38
N GLN A 121 -1.38 -0.51 8.32
CA GLN A 121 -2.21 -0.77 9.50
C GLN A 121 -2.43 0.51 10.32
N CYS A 122 -1.38 1.31 10.50
CA CYS A 122 -1.47 2.55 11.27
C CYS A 122 -2.36 3.58 10.58
N ILE A 123 -2.31 3.62 9.24
CA ILE A 123 -3.23 4.44 8.44
C ILE A 123 -4.68 3.97 8.63
N PHE A 124 -4.94 2.66 8.66
CA PHE A 124 -6.29 2.16 8.95
C PHE A 124 -6.76 2.57 10.35
N LEU A 125 -5.91 2.42 11.37
CA LEU A 125 -6.24 2.83 12.74
C LEU A 125 -6.60 4.32 12.82
N LYS A 126 -5.81 5.18 12.15
CA LYS A 126 -6.12 6.61 12.01
C LYS A 126 -7.45 6.84 11.31
N ARG A 127 -7.70 6.17 10.18
CA ARG A 127 -8.94 6.32 9.40
C ARG A 127 -10.19 5.92 10.19
N MET A 128 -10.07 4.85 10.98
CA MET A 128 -11.11 4.34 11.87
C MET A 128 -11.22 5.16 13.17
N LYS A 129 -10.40 6.20 13.35
CA LYS A 129 -10.33 7.04 14.56
C LYS A 129 -10.17 6.20 15.85
N LYS A 130 -9.32 5.16 15.79
CA LYS A 130 -8.98 4.35 16.97
C LYS A 130 -8.15 5.19 17.95
N ASP A 131 -7.95 4.64 19.15
CA ASP A 131 -7.25 5.31 20.24
C ASP A 131 -5.85 5.84 19.83
N ILE A 132 -5.50 7.03 20.32
CA ILE A 132 -4.25 7.72 19.96
C ILE A 132 -3.03 6.92 20.43
N SER A 133 -3.10 6.26 21.59
CA SER A 133 -1.99 5.45 22.10
C SER A 133 -1.75 4.23 21.20
N LEU A 134 -2.81 3.60 20.70
CA LEU A 134 -2.72 2.49 19.76
C LEU A 134 -2.11 2.93 18.42
N ILE A 135 -2.52 4.10 17.91
CA ILE A 135 -1.95 4.67 16.69
C ILE A 135 -0.46 4.97 16.89
N LYS A 136 -0.07 5.56 18.01
CA LYS A 136 1.32 5.84 18.36
C LYS A 136 2.16 4.56 18.35
N GLN A 137 1.74 3.54 19.11
CA GLN A 137 2.46 2.26 19.19
C GLN A 137 2.61 1.60 17.82
N CYS A 138 1.58 1.67 16.97
CA CYS A 138 1.64 1.17 15.61
C CYS A 138 2.74 1.85 14.78
N TYR A 139 2.86 3.17 14.88
CA TYR A 139 3.89 3.92 14.15
C TYR A 139 5.30 3.69 14.72
N GLU A 140 5.46 3.49 16.03
CA GLU A 140 6.75 3.10 16.64
C GLU A 140 7.20 1.70 16.16
N LYS A 141 6.25 0.76 16.07
CA LYS A 141 6.50 -0.56 15.47
C LYS A 141 6.86 -0.45 13.99
N THR A 142 6.20 0.43 13.25
CA THR A 142 6.51 0.71 11.83
C THR A 142 7.92 1.25 11.68
N ALA A 143 8.32 2.22 12.50
CA ALA A 143 9.67 2.78 12.49
C ALA A 143 10.72 1.68 12.76
N SER A 144 10.47 0.83 13.75
CA SER A 144 11.34 -0.31 14.07
C SER A 144 11.47 -1.30 12.91
N SER A 145 10.36 -1.57 12.20
CA SER A 145 10.37 -2.39 10.99
C SER A 145 11.27 -1.77 9.90
N TYR A 146 11.18 -0.46 9.68
CA TYR A 146 12.06 0.21 8.71
C TYR A 146 13.53 0.13 9.11
N LEU A 147 13.88 0.25 10.40
CA LEU A 147 15.27 0.09 10.86
C LEU A 147 15.82 -1.28 10.50
N ASN A 148 15.02 -2.33 10.66
CA ASN A 148 15.42 -3.69 10.27
C ASN A 148 15.68 -3.79 8.77
N GLU A 149 14.88 -3.13 7.93
CA GLU A 149 15.14 -3.06 6.47
C GLU A 149 16.40 -2.24 6.15
N ILE A 150 16.57 -1.07 6.78
CA ILE A 150 17.72 -0.16 6.58
C ILE A 150 19.04 -0.86 6.85
N ASN A 151 19.12 -1.66 7.90
CA ASN A 151 20.33 -2.39 8.28
C ASN A 151 20.80 -3.41 7.22
N LEU A 152 19.92 -3.79 6.28
CA LEU A 152 20.23 -4.71 5.19
C LEU A 152 20.56 -4.00 3.87
N ILE A 153 20.38 -2.68 3.79
CA ILE A 153 20.54 -1.92 2.56
C ILE A 153 21.89 -1.17 2.59
N PRO A 154 22.77 -1.34 1.58
CA PRO A 154 23.97 -0.54 1.49
C PRO A 154 23.65 0.96 1.36
N LYS A 155 24.34 1.81 2.14
CA LYS A 155 24.07 3.27 2.20
C LYS A 155 24.10 3.98 0.84
N ALA A 156 24.88 3.47 -0.10
CA ALA A 156 25.00 4.04 -1.45
C ALA A 156 23.77 3.78 -2.33
N GLN A 157 22.89 2.85 -1.97
CA GLN A 157 21.70 2.55 -2.76
C GLN A 157 20.61 3.60 -2.54
N LEU A 158 19.92 3.97 -3.63
CA LEU A 158 18.81 4.92 -3.58
C LEU A 158 17.70 4.48 -2.59
N TRP A 159 17.48 3.17 -2.48
CA TRP A 159 16.49 2.60 -1.57
C TRP A 159 16.79 2.85 -0.08
N TYR A 160 18.06 3.06 0.29
CA TYR A 160 18.45 3.39 1.66
C TYR A 160 17.77 4.68 2.13
N GLN A 161 17.79 5.72 1.30
CA GLN A 161 17.18 7.02 1.63
C GLN A 161 15.65 6.94 1.72
N TYR A 162 15.02 6.12 0.87
CA TYR A 162 13.59 5.86 0.97
C TYR A 162 13.20 5.10 2.23
N ALA A 163 14.02 4.12 2.65
CA ALA A 163 13.79 3.39 3.89
C ALA A 163 13.99 4.29 5.12
N LEU A 164 15.04 5.15 5.11
CA LEU A 164 15.23 6.19 6.13
C LEU A 164 14.06 7.16 6.19
N TRP A 165 13.55 7.61 5.05
CA TRP A 165 12.36 8.44 4.98
C TRP A 165 11.17 7.76 5.67
N GLY A 166 10.91 6.49 5.34
CA GLY A 166 9.85 5.70 5.96
C GLY A 166 9.99 5.60 7.48
N ASN A 167 11.20 5.36 7.97
CA ASN A 167 11.49 5.37 9.40
C ASN A 167 11.18 6.73 10.04
N TYR A 168 11.69 7.82 9.47
CA TYR A 168 11.54 9.15 10.04
C TYR A 168 10.09 9.65 10.00
N ALA A 169 9.37 9.37 8.92
CA ALA A 169 7.95 9.68 8.80
C ALA A 169 7.12 8.90 9.84
N ALA A 170 7.44 7.62 10.06
CA ALA A 170 6.78 6.82 11.08
C ALA A 170 7.04 7.37 12.49
N MET A 171 8.28 7.71 12.83
CA MET A 171 8.62 8.34 14.11
C MET A 171 7.89 9.67 14.33
N TYR A 172 7.85 10.53 13.31
CA TYR A 172 7.09 11.77 13.38
C TYR A 172 5.60 11.52 13.62
N HIS A 173 5.00 10.54 12.93
CA HIS A 173 3.60 10.16 13.13
C HIS A 173 3.31 9.46 14.47
N ALA A 174 4.33 8.91 15.15
CA ALA A 174 4.25 8.44 16.52
C ALA A 174 4.35 9.58 17.57
N GLY A 175 4.56 10.82 17.15
CA GLY A 175 4.61 11.99 18.02
C GLY A 175 6.03 12.48 18.36
N HIS A 176 7.06 11.87 17.80
CA HIS A 176 8.46 12.28 17.97
C HIS A 176 8.78 13.45 17.02
N LYS A 177 8.42 14.67 17.46
CA LYS A 177 8.38 15.90 16.63
C LYS A 177 9.74 16.28 16.04
N GLU A 178 10.84 15.91 16.67
CA GLU A 178 12.21 16.15 16.21
C GLU A 178 12.50 15.49 14.85
N TYR A 179 11.79 14.41 14.50
CA TYR A 179 11.93 13.75 13.21
C TYR A 179 11.44 14.59 12.03
N LYS A 180 10.69 15.68 12.29
CA LYS A 180 10.41 16.70 11.28
C LYS A 180 11.69 17.31 10.71
N PHE A 181 12.68 17.59 11.55
CA PHE A 181 13.96 18.15 11.10
C PHE A 181 14.80 17.11 10.34
N LYS A 182 14.79 15.85 10.80
CA LYS A 182 15.45 14.75 10.09
C LYS A 182 14.90 14.53 8.67
N LEU A 183 13.61 14.72 8.46
CA LEU A 183 13.01 14.69 7.11
C LEU A 183 13.50 15.86 6.23
N LEU A 184 13.67 17.06 6.81
CA LEU A 184 14.25 18.20 6.09
C LEU A 184 15.72 17.96 5.73
N GLU A 185 16.51 17.34 6.61
CA GLU A 185 17.89 16.96 6.34
C GLU A 185 17.99 16.02 5.13
N LEU A 186 17.08 15.04 5.01
CA LEU A 186 17.02 14.15 3.84
C LEU A 186 16.73 14.92 2.54
N ILE A 187 15.85 15.93 2.57
CA ILE A 187 15.61 16.80 1.41
C ILE A 187 16.91 17.51 1.01
N ASN A 188 17.60 18.09 1.99
CA ASN A 188 18.79 18.91 1.76
C ASN A 188 20.03 18.08 1.38
N TYR A 189 20.04 16.78 1.67
CA TYR A 189 21.10 15.85 1.27
C TYR A 189 21.19 15.65 -0.25
N HIS A 190 20.10 15.89 -0.99
CA HIS A 190 20.07 15.69 -2.43
C HIS A 190 20.55 16.93 -3.21
N ASN A 191 21.60 16.76 -4.02
CA ASN A 191 22.09 17.79 -4.93
C ASN A 191 21.27 17.90 -6.22
N ASN A 192 20.49 16.88 -6.55
CA ASN A 192 19.61 16.85 -7.73
C ASN A 192 18.26 17.52 -7.40
N GLU A 193 17.84 18.50 -8.20
CA GLU A 193 16.63 19.27 -7.94
C GLU A 193 15.34 18.44 -8.06
N ASP A 194 15.28 17.50 -9.01
CA ASP A 194 14.09 16.64 -9.19
C ASP A 194 13.90 15.72 -7.97
N HIS A 195 15.00 15.19 -7.43
CA HIS A 195 14.98 14.42 -6.19
C HIS A 195 14.53 15.30 -5.01
N ARG A 196 15.11 16.51 -4.86
CA ARG A 196 14.68 17.47 -3.83
C ARG A 196 13.19 17.78 -3.93
N LEU A 197 12.68 18.04 -5.13
CA LEU A 197 11.27 18.34 -5.37
C LEU A 197 10.38 17.18 -4.94
N THR A 198 10.76 15.94 -5.29
CA THR A 198 10.06 14.73 -4.86
C THR A 198 10.00 14.62 -3.34
N TYR A 199 11.13 14.80 -2.65
CA TYR A 199 11.18 14.73 -1.19
C TYR A 199 10.43 15.89 -0.51
N ARG A 200 10.37 17.10 -1.10
CA ARG A 200 9.53 18.19 -0.60
C ARG A 200 8.04 17.86 -0.69
N GLN A 201 7.60 17.26 -1.80
CA GLN A 201 6.21 16.81 -1.92
C GLN A 201 5.89 15.72 -0.89
N MET A 202 6.81 14.76 -0.70
CA MET A 202 6.69 13.75 0.35
C MET A 202 6.63 14.39 1.74
N TYR A 203 7.46 15.39 2.01
CA TYR A 203 7.51 16.12 3.28
C TYR A 203 6.15 16.73 3.61
N GLU A 204 5.60 17.53 2.69
CA GLU A 204 4.27 18.13 2.84
C GLU A 204 3.21 17.05 3.11
N SER A 205 3.29 15.91 2.42
CA SER A 205 2.33 14.81 2.61
C SER A 205 2.38 14.14 3.99
N VAL A 206 3.49 14.30 4.72
CA VAL A 206 3.73 13.74 6.06
C VAL A 206 3.45 14.79 7.14
N VAL A 207 3.96 16.02 6.96
CA VAL A 207 3.96 17.02 8.04
C VAL A 207 2.76 17.95 8.03
N ASN A 208 2.12 18.15 6.88
CA ASN A 208 0.99 19.06 6.74
C ASN A 208 -0.31 18.35 7.18
N PRO A 209 -0.93 18.76 8.31
CA PRO A 209 -2.08 18.04 8.86
C PRO A 209 -3.29 18.04 7.91
N SER A 210 -3.50 19.13 7.16
CA SER A 210 -4.63 19.24 6.23
C SER A 210 -4.47 18.28 5.05
N ILE A 211 -3.26 18.19 4.47
CA ILE A 211 -2.97 17.24 3.39
C ILE A 211 -3.09 15.81 3.88
N LEU A 212 -2.52 15.50 5.05
CA LEU A 212 -2.59 14.17 5.65
C LEU A 212 -4.04 13.76 5.91
N GLN A 213 -4.84 14.63 6.52
CA GLN A 213 -6.23 14.36 6.83
C GLN A 213 -7.04 14.11 5.56
N LYS A 214 -6.89 14.96 4.53
CA LYS A 214 -7.52 14.75 3.22
C LYS A 214 -7.17 13.39 2.60
N ARG A 215 -5.92 12.94 2.73
CA ARG A 215 -5.49 11.62 2.23
C ARG A 215 -6.12 10.48 3.01
N ILE A 216 -6.16 10.59 4.34
CA ILE A 216 -6.81 9.61 5.20
C ILE A 216 -8.29 9.52 4.85
N ASP A 217 -9.00 10.64 4.75
CA ASP A 217 -10.45 10.68 4.51
C ASP A 217 -10.87 10.09 3.15
N ARG A 218 -9.97 10.11 2.15
CA ARG A 218 -10.18 9.45 0.85
C ARG A 218 -10.20 7.93 0.92
N ILE A 219 -9.70 7.33 2.01
CA ILE A 219 -9.77 5.89 2.20
C ILE A 219 -11.23 5.53 2.53
N PRO A 220 -11.88 4.68 1.71
CA PRO A 220 -13.24 4.24 2.01
C PRO A 220 -13.30 3.62 3.39
N TYR A 221 -14.34 3.93 4.15
CA TYR A 221 -14.60 3.30 5.43
C TYR A 221 -16.10 3.10 5.61
N SER A 222 -16.49 1.84 5.75
CA SER A 222 -17.84 1.41 6.06
C SER A 222 -17.78 0.59 7.35
N PRO A 223 -18.37 1.06 8.46
CA PRO A 223 -18.42 0.29 9.70
C PRO A 223 -19.33 -0.96 9.55
N GLU A 224 -20.22 -0.95 8.56
CA GLU A 224 -21.19 -2.03 8.30
C GLU A 224 -20.66 -3.04 7.27
N CYS A 225 -19.45 -3.53 7.49
CA CYS A 225 -18.92 -4.66 6.73
C CYS A 225 -19.27 -5.97 7.45
N ARG A 226 -20.54 -6.36 7.41
CA ARG A 226 -20.99 -7.70 7.79
C ARG A 226 -21.41 -8.47 6.56
#